data_AF-A0A967R1J2-F1
#
_entry.id   AF-A0A967R1J2-F1
#
_cell.length_a   1.000
_cell.length_b   1.000
_cell.length_c   1.000
_cell.angle_alpha   90.00
_cell.angle_beta   90.00
_cell.angle_gamma   90.00
#
_symmetry.space_group_name_H-M   'P 1'
#
loop_
_entity.id
_entity.type
_entity.pdbx_description
1 polymer ?
#
loop_
_entity_poly.entity_id
_entity_poly.type
_entity_poly.pdbx_seq_one_letter_code
_entity_poly.pdbx_strand_id
1 'polypeptide(L)'
;LDHRIATLRFRGVRGTTGTQASFLELFDGDHDKVDALDLAVGRRMGFESTYPVSGQTYTRKVDYAVQASLAGVAASISKIGHDLRILAHLREVEEPFESEQIGSSAMPYKRNPMRAERMCALARHVIVLAQDPAFTAATQWLERTLDDSANRRLSIPDAFLALDGCLVLLENVARGLVVNPEVVRRNLAEHLP
;
A
#
# COMPACT_ATOMS: atom_id res chain seq x y z
N LEU A 1 -3.02 8.65 -3.75
CA LEU A 1 -3.75 7.41 -4.05
C LEU A 1 -4.81 7.65 -5.12
N ASP A 2 -5.58 8.73 -5.02
CA ASP A 2 -6.64 9.10 -5.99
C ASP A 2 -6.18 9.09 -7.44
N HIS A 3 -4.99 9.62 -7.72
CA HIS A 3 -4.41 9.56 -9.06
C HIS A 3 -4.25 8.11 -9.57
N ARG A 4 -3.86 7.16 -8.72
CA ARG A 4 -3.72 5.75 -9.11
C ARG A 4 -5.09 5.10 -9.34
N ILE A 5 -6.08 5.40 -8.50
CA ILE A 5 -7.46 4.90 -8.65
C ILE A 5 -8.07 5.43 -9.95
N ALA A 6 -7.98 6.74 -10.18
CA ALA A 6 -8.55 7.41 -11.36
C ALA A 6 -7.86 7.02 -12.67
N THR A 7 -6.58 6.62 -12.64
CA THR A 7 -5.82 6.25 -13.85
C THR A 7 -5.67 4.76 -14.06
N LEU A 8 -6.21 3.92 -13.17
CA LEU A 8 -6.16 2.48 -13.34
C LEU A 8 -7.05 2.07 -14.52
N ARG A 9 -6.49 1.31 -15.45
CA ARG A 9 -7.21 0.84 -16.65
C ARG A 9 -7.40 -0.67 -16.61
N PHE A 10 -8.44 -1.13 -17.28
CA PHE A 10 -8.66 -2.56 -17.48
C PHE A 10 -7.70 -3.09 -18.56
N ARG A 11 -7.21 -4.33 -18.42
CA ARG A 11 -6.41 -4.95 -19.51
C ARG A 11 -7.20 -5.00 -20.81
N GLY A 12 -8.46 -5.40 -20.73
CA GLY A 12 -9.27 -5.69 -21.89
C GLY A 12 -9.09 -7.11 -22.44
N VAL A 13 -9.74 -7.36 -23.58
CA VAL A 13 -9.69 -8.62 -24.32
C VAL A 13 -8.58 -8.55 -25.38
N ARG A 14 -7.35 -8.86 -24.95
CA ARG A 14 -6.12 -8.61 -25.75
C ARG A 14 -5.52 -9.85 -26.44
N GLY A 15 -6.05 -11.04 -26.18
CA GLY A 15 -5.47 -12.30 -26.68
C GLY A 15 -4.12 -12.65 -26.03
N THR A 16 -3.42 -13.65 -26.55
CA THR A 16 -2.21 -14.23 -25.91
C THR A 16 -0.99 -13.31 -25.95
N THR A 17 -0.82 -12.50 -27.01
CA THR A 17 0.33 -11.62 -27.21
C THR A 17 -0.05 -10.14 -27.37
N GLY A 18 -1.32 -9.80 -27.14
CA GLY A 18 -1.78 -8.41 -27.20
C GLY A 18 -2.45 -8.01 -28.52
N THR A 19 -2.35 -8.84 -29.56
CA THR A 19 -2.79 -8.51 -30.93
C THR A 19 -4.27 -8.78 -31.20
N GLN A 20 -4.99 -9.38 -30.26
CA GLN A 20 -6.41 -9.73 -30.41
C GLN A 20 -6.72 -10.69 -31.58
N ALA A 21 -5.73 -11.37 -32.16
CA ALA A 21 -5.89 -12.19 -33.36
C ALA A 21 -7.03 -13.22 -33.27
N SER A 22 -7.16 -13.91 -32.14
CA SER A 22 -8.24 -14.88 -31.93
C SER A 22 -9.64 -14.25 -31.92
N PHE A 23 -9.77 -13.01 -31.44
CA PHE A 23 -11.05 -12.28 -31.46
C PHE A 23 -11.35 -11.71 -32.83
N LEU A 24 -10.31 -11.28 -33.55
CA LEU A 24 -10.45 -10.82 -34.94
C LEU A 24 -10.90 -11.95 -35.86
N GLU A 25 -10.33 -13.15 -35.69
CA GLU A 25 -10.76 -14.37 -36.38
C GLU A 25 -12.21 -14.73 -36.04
N LEU A 26 -12.60 -14.66 -34.76
CA LEU A 26 -13.97 -14.93 -34.31
C LEU A 26 -15.01 -13.99 -34.93
N PHE A 27 -14.60 -12.77 -35.29
CA PHE A 27 -15.46 -11.77 -35.92
C PHE A 27 -15.19 -11.61 -37.42
N ASP A 28 -14.61 -12.62 -38.08
CA ASP A 28 -14.38 -12.64 -39.53
C ASP A 28 -13.59 -11.42 -40.06
N GLY A 29 -12.65 -10.91 -39.27
CA GLY A 29 -11.83 -9.74 -39.62
C GLY A 29 -12.46 -8.37 -39.28
N ASP A 30 -13.60 -8.34 -38.59
CA ASP A 30 -14.29 -7.11 -38.21
C ASP A 30 -13.65 -6.46 -36.96
N HIS A 31 -12.79 -5.47 -37.21
CA HIS A 31 -12.10 -4.71 -36.16
C HIS A 31 -13.05 -3.92 -35.26
N ASP A 32 -14.14 -3.37 -35.79
CA ASP A 32 -15.10 -2.57 -35.02
C ASP A 32 -15.79 -3.43 -33.95
N LYS A 33 -16.10 -4.70 -34.26
CA LYS A 33 -16.64 -5.65 -33.27
C LYS A 33 -15.63 -6.02 -32.20
N VAL A 34 -14.34 -6.16 -32.54
CA VAL A 34 -13.28 -6.44 -31.56
C VAL A 34 -13.16 -5.28 -30.58
N ASP A 35 -13.15 -4.04 -31.06
CA ASP A 35 -13.08 -2.84 -30.24
C ASP A 35 -14.34 -2.65 -29.38
N ALA A 36 -15.52 -2.90 -29.96
CA ALA A 36 -16.78 -2.87 -29.24
C ALA A 36 -16.81 -3.92 -28.12
N LEU A 37 -16.31 -5.14 -28.36
CA LEU A 37 -16.20 -6.18 -27.34
C LEU A 37 -15.28 -5.74 -26.19
N ASP A 38 -14.11 -5.19 -26.50
CA ASP A 38 -13.15 -4.74 -25.49
C ASP A 38 -13.74 -3.67 -24.57
N LEU A 39 -14.38 -2.66 -25.16
CA LEU A 39 -15.05 -1.59 -24.42
C LEU A 39 -16.24 -2.12 -23.60
N ALA A 40 -17.05 -3.01 -24.18
CA ALA A 40 -18.19 -3.59 -23.48
C ALA A 40 -17.76 -4.40 -22.25
N VAL A 41 -16.71 -5.22 -22.37
CA VAL A 41 -16.16 -5.98 -21.24
C VAL A 41 -15.55 -5.04 -20.21
N GLY A 42 -14.77 -4.04 -20.62
CA GLY A 42 -14.19 -3.03 -19.72
C GLY A 42 -15.25 -2.32 -18.88
N ARG A 43 -16.32 -1.81 -19.52
CA ARG A 43 -17.44 -1.16 -18.84
C ARG A 43 -18.17 -2.11 -17.89
N ARG A 44 -18.38 -3.36 -18.29
CA ARG A 44 -19.02 -4.38 -17.43
C ARG A 44 -18.20 -4.71 -16.19
N MET A 45 -16.88 -4.54 -16.25
CA MET A 45 -15.96 -4.68 -15.11
C MET A 45 -15.81 -3.39 -14.29
N GLY A 46 -16.56 -2.33 -14.62
CA GLY A 46 -16.54 -1.06 -13.89
C GLY A 46 -15.39 -0.12 -14.28
N PHE A 47 -14.74 -0.34 -15.42
CA PHE A 47 -13.67 0.53 -15.91
C PHE A 47 -14.16 1.42 -17.06
N GLU A 48 -13.78 2.70 -17.00
CA GLU A 48 -14.06 3.67 -18.07
C GLU A 48 -13.16 3.47 -19.30
N SER A 49 -11.97 2.89 -19.11
CA SER A 49 -10.99 2.72 -20.18
C SER A 49 -10.18 1.42 -20.07
N THR A 50 -9.69 0.96 -21.21
CA THR A 50 -8.81 -0.20 -21.34
C THR A 50 -7.40 0.24 -21.79
N TYR A 51 -6.40 -0.62 -21.63
CA TYR A 51 -5.06 -0.34 -22.15
C TYR A 51 -5.02 -0.51 -23.67
N PRO A 52 -4.75 0.53 -24.48
CA PRO A 52 -4.77 0.40 -25.95
C PRO A 52 -3.65 -0.50 -26.48
N VAL A 53 -2.55 -0.64 -25.74
CA VAL A 53 -1.41 -1.49 -26.08
C VAL A 53 -1.04 -2.32 -24.86
N SER A 54 -0.93 -3.62 -25.05
CA SER A 54 -0.45 -4.58 -24.05
C SER A 54 0.24 -5.75 -24.73
N GLY A 55 1.06 -6.50 -24.00
CA GLY A 55 1.43 -7.86 -24.39
C GLY A 55 0.36 -8.85 -23.96
N GLN A 56 0.77 -9.99 -23.38
CA GLN A 56 -0.16 -10.94 -22.79
C GLN A 56 -0.92 -10.34 -21.60
N THR A 57 -0.28 -9.45 -20.85
CA THR A 57 -0.78 -8.88 -19.57
C THR A 57 -0.81 -7.36 -19.63
N TYR A 58 -1.49 -6.73 -18.67
CA TYR A 58 -1.24 -5.32 -18.40
C TYR A 58 0.22 -5.14 -17.97
N THR A 59 0.82 -3.97 -18.26
CA THR A 59 2.22 -3.73 -17.93
C THR A 59 2.49 -3.83 -16.42
N ARG A 60 3.51 -4.61 -16.02
CA ARG A 60 3.89 -4.76 -14.61
C ARG A 60 4.39 -3.46 -13.96
N LYS A 61 4.66 -2.41 -14.75
CA LYS A 61 4.87 -1.05 -14.23
C LYS A 61 3.69 -0.52 -13.42
N VAL A 62 2.47 -1.01 -13.66
CA VAL A 62 1.29 -0.69 -12.86
C VAL A 62 1.45 -1.18 -11.43
N ASP A 63 1.91 -2.42 -11.25
CA ASP A 63 2.12 -3.02 -9.93
C ASP A 63 3.14 -2.19 -9.12
N TYR A 64 4.23 -1.77 -9.77
CA TYR A 64 5.24 -0.90 -9.15
C TYR A 64 4.64 0.46 -8.77
N ALA A 65 3.90 1.12 -9.65
CA ALA A 65 3.34 2.43 -9.35
C ALA A 65 2.33 2.39 -8.19
N VAL A 66 1.57 1.30 -8.06
CA VAL A 66 0.66 1.08 -6.93
C VAL A 66 1.45 0.87 -5.65
N GLN A 67 2.36 -0.12 -5.60
CA GLN A 67 3.11 -0.42 -4.38
C GLN A 67 4.06 0.72 -3.97
N ALA A 68 4.61 1.49 -4.90
CA ALA A 68 5.38 2.70 -4.59
C ALA A 68 4.51 3.76 -3.89
N SER A 69 3.24 3.89 -4.28
CA SER A 69 2.30 4.77 -3.59
C SER A 69 2.03 4.29 -2.16
N LEU A 70 1.87 2.97 -1.96
CA LEU A 70 1.70 2.35 -0.64
C LEU A 70 2.94 2.56 0.25
N ALA A 71 4.14 2.37 -0.31
CA ALA A 71 5.41 2.61 0.37
C ALA A 71 5.56 4.08 0.81
N GLY A 72 5.09 5.04 0.01
CA GLY A 72 5.07 6.46 0.39
C GLY A 72 4.18 6.74 1.61
N VAL A 73 3.00 6.11 1.67
CA VAL A 73 2.13 6.18 2.86
C VAL A 73 2.82 5.53 4.07
N ALA A 74 3.37 4.34 3.88
CA ALA A 74 4.09 3.62 4.93
C ALA A 74 5.29 4.42 5.48
N ALA A 75 6.04 5.13 4.64
CA ALA A 75 7.13 6.00 5.09
C ALA A 75 6.63 7.12 6.02
N SER A 76 5.49 7.73 5.69
CA SER A 76 4.85 8.76 6.52
C SER A 76 4.43 8.19 7.87
N ILE A 77 3.76 7.03 7.85
CA ILE A 77 3.35 6.29 9.04
C ILE A 77 4.55 5.92 9.93
N SER A 78 5.63 5.41 9.33
CA SER A 78 6.84 5.03 10.05
C SER A 78 7.45 6.22 10.79
N LYS A 79 7.52 7.39 10.13
CA LYS A 79 8.01 8.63 10.75
C LYS A 79 7.13 9.05 11.93
N ILE A 80 5.80 9.04 11.77
CA ILE A 80 4.86 9.33 12.86
C ILE A 80 5.09 8.39 14.05
N GLY A 81 5.23 7.09 13.78
CA GLY A 81 5.48 6.10 14.84
C GLY A 81 6.80 6.32 15.57
N HIS A 82 7.86 6.71 14.85
CA HIS A 82 9.13 7.06 15.46
C HIS A 82 9.04 8.29 16.36
N ASP A 83 8.35 9.36 15.93
CA ASP A 83 8.11 10.55 16.77
C ASP A 83 7.33 10.19 18.04
N LEU A 84 6.25 9.42 17.91
CA LEU A 84 5.42 8.98 19.05
C LEU A 84 6.24 8.22 20.08
N ARG A 85 7.18 7.38 19.64
CA ARG A 85 8.06 6.62 20.54
C ARG A 85 9.03 7.53 21.30
N ILE A 86 9.53 8.58 20.65
CA ILE A 86 10.40 9.59 21.31
C ILE A 86 9.57 10.41 22.31
N LEU A 87 8.39 10.88 21.93
CA LEU A 87 7.52 11.65 22.82
C LEU A 87 7.05 10.84 24.03
N ALA A 88 6.82 9.53 23.85
CA ALA A 88 6.55 8.60 24.95
C ALA A 88 7.75 8.45 25.89
N HIS A 89 8.98 8.44 25.36
CA HIS A 89 10.18 8.46 26.19
C HIS A 89 10.29 9.75 27.03
N LEU A 90 9.94 10.90 26.45
CA LEU A 90 9.88 12.19 27.15
C LEU A 90 8.68 12.32 28.11
N ARG A 91 7.75 11.36 28.06
CA ARG A 91 6.47 11.35 28.78
C ARG A 91 5.55 12.52 28.43
N GLU A 92 5.77 13.17 27.29
CA GLU A 92 4.96 14.29 26.82
C GLU A 92 3.68 13.82 26.14
N VAL A 93 3.77 12.70 25.43
CA VAL A 93 2.66 12.09 24.70
C VAL A 93 2.68 10.58 24.92
N GLU A 94 1.53 9.98 25.17
CA GLU A 94 1.35 8.54 25.30
C GLU A 94 0.28 8.04 24.33
N GLU A 95 0.39 6.76 23.96
CA GLU A 95 -0.68 6.06 23.26
C GLU A 95 -1.89 5.81 24.19
N PRO A 96 -3.09 5.60 23.64
CA PRO A 96 -4.22 5.13 24.44
C PRO A 96 -3.88 3.83 25.18
N PHE A 97 -4.30 3.75 26.44
CA PHE A 97 -4.03 2.61 27.33
C PHE A 97 -5.36 2.00 27.76
N GLU A 98 -5.62 0.77 27.33
CA GLU A 98 -6.87 0.08 27.69
C GLU A 98 -6.85 -0.30 29.18
N SER A 99 -8.03 -0.37 29.81
CA SER A 99 -8.16 -0.67 31.24
C SER A 99 -7.58 -2.03 31.64
N GLU A 100 -7.59 -3.01 30.72
CA GLU A 100 -7.05 -4.35 30.92
C GLU A 100 -5.64 -4.54 30.31
N GLN A 101 -5.06 -3.49 29.73
CA GLN A 101 -3.76 -3.59 29.06
C GLN A 101 -2.63 -3.77 30.07
N ILE A 102 -1.86 -4.84 29.91
CA ILE A 102 -0.62 -5.06 30.68
C ILE A 102 0.54 -4.46 29.90
N GLY A 103 1.11 -3.35 30.41
CA GLY A 103 2.24 -2.68 29.76
C GLY A 103 3.57 -3.44 29.89
N SER A 104 3.81 -4.08 31.04
CA SER A 104 4.95 -4.97 31.29
C SER A 104 4.57 -6.00 32.35
N SER A 105 4.98 -7.25 32.16
CA SER A 105 4.76 -8.34 33.14
C SER A 105 5.48 -8.13 34.47
N ALA A 106 6.48 -7.24 34.53
CA ALA A 106 7.31 -6.99 35.72
C ALA A 106 7.15 -5.58 36.32
N MET A 107 6.60 -4.63 35.56
CA MET A 107 6.51 -3.21 35.97
C MET A 107 5.12 -2.64 35.67
N PRO A 108 4.19 -2.62 36.65
CA PRO A 108 2.80 -2.19 36.45
C PRO A 108 2.64 -0.74 35.95
N TYR A 109 3.60 0.13 36.27
CA TYR A 109 3.61 1.54 35.86
C TYR A 109 4.25 1.78 34.48
N LYS A 110 4.91 0.77 33.89
CA LYS A 110 5.64 0.94 32.63
C LYS A 110 4.69 0.86 31.44
N ARG A 111 4.52 1.97 30.74
CA ARG A 111 3.76 2.07 29.49
C ARG A 111 4.72 2.11 28.30
N ASN A 112 4.59 1.14 27.40
CA ASN A 112 5.38 1.08 26.18
C ASN A 112 4.51 1.50 24.97
N PRO A 113 5.06 2.27 24.02
CA PRO A 113 4.37 2.66 22.79
C PRO A 113 4.31 1.48 21.79
N MET A 114 3.65 0.38 22.20
CA MET A 114 3.66 -0.89 21.46
C MET A 114 2.95 -0.79 20.12
N ARG A 115 1.92 0.05 19.98
CA ARG A 115 1.20 0.21 18.72
C ARG A 115 2.05 0.97 17.72
N ALA A 116 2.73 2.03 18.14
CA ALA A 116 3.68 2.77 17.32
C ALA A 116 4.87 1.89 16.91
N GLU A 117 5.38 1.05 17.81
CA GLU A 117 6.43 0.07 17.46
C GLU A 117 5.95 -0.93 16.40
N ARG A 118 4.75 -1.50 16.57
CA ARG A 118 4.14 -2.42 15.60
C ARG A 118 3.89 -1.74 14.26
N MET A 119 3.37 -0.51 14.29
CA MET A 119 3.14 0.32 13.12
C MET A 119 4.46 0.59 12.35
N CYS A 120 5.54 0.96 13.04
CA CYS A 120 6.86 1.11 12.41
C CYS A 120 7.39 -0.21 11.81
N ALA A 121 7.15 -1.35 12.47
CA ALA A 121 7.59 -2.65 11.97
C ALA A 121 6.87 -3.05 10.68
N LEU A 122 5.54 -2.94 10.65
CA LEU A 122 4.72 -3.22 9.46
C LEU A 122 5.02 -2.23 8.33
N ALA A 123 5.12 -0.93 8.64
CA ALA A 123 5.44 0.11 7.66
C ALA A 123 6.79 -0.15 6.98
N ARG A 124 7.81 -0.60 7.73
CA ARG A 124 9.10 -1.00 7.17
C ARG A 124 8.95 -2.13 6.15
N HIS A 125 8.09 -3.11 6.42
CA HIS A 125 7.84 -4.21 5.49
C HIS A 125 7.19 -3.72 4.19
N VAL A 126 6.17 -2.86 4.27
CA VAL A 126 5.51 -2.26 3.08
C VAL A 126 6.52 -1.49 2.21
N ILE A 127 7.44 -0.74 2.82
CA ILE A 127 8.48 0.00 2.10
C ILE A 127 9.39 -0.96 1.31
N VAL A 128 9.82 -2.06 1.94
CA VAL A 128 10.70 -3.05 1.30
C VAL A 128 9.98 -3.78 0.15
N LEU A 129 8.71 -4.15 0.34
CA LEU A 129 7.91 -4.85 -0.68
C LEU A 129 7.76 -4.07 -2.00
N ALA A 130 7.96 -2.75 -2.02
CA ALA A 130 7.91 -1.98 -3.27
C ALA A 130 9.03 -2.33 -4.26
N GLN A 131 10.09 -3.01 -3.81
CA GLN A 131 11.18 -3.48 -4.67
C GLN A 131 10.78 -4.66 -5.56
N ASP A 132 9.92 -5.54 -5.06
CA ASP A 132 9.43 -6.72 -5.78
C ASP A 132 8.82 -6.41 -7.15
N PRO A 133 7.79 -5.54 -7.26
CA PRO A 133 7.23 -5.19 -8.55
C PRO A 133 8.19 -4.33 -9.40
N ALA A 134 9.14 -3.62 -8.79
CA ALA A 134 10.13 -2.83 -9.52
C ALA A 134 11.06 -3.75 -10.32
N PHE A 135 11.62 -4.79 -9.68
CA PHE A 135 12.43 -5.80 -10.36
C PHE A 135 11.58 -6.64 -11.31
N THR A 136 10.40 -7.09 -10.88
CA THR A 136 9.49 -7.87 -11.75
C THR A 136 9.17 -7.12 -13.04
N ALA A 137 8.89 -5.81 -12.97
CA ALA A 137 8.62 -5.01 -14.17
C ALA A 137 9.86 -4.78 -15.04
N ALA A 138 11.05 -4.73 -14.45
CA ALA A 138 12.31 -4.52 -15.16
C ALA A 138 12.79 -5.77 -15.92
N THR A 139 12.44 -6.97 -15.45
CA THR A 139 12.95 -8.24 -15.99
C THR A 139 11.95 -9.00 -16.86
N GLN A 140 10.76 -8.45 -17.13
CA GLN A 140 9.83 -9.06 -18.09
C GLN A 140 10.42 -9.06 -19.51
N TRP A 141 10.48 -10.23 -20.14
CA TRP A 141 10.95 -10.34 -21.52
C TRP A 141 9.78 -10.31 -22.50
N LEU A 142 9.92 -9.46 -23.53
CA LEU A 142 8.98 -9.34 -24.65
C LEU A 142 7.51 -9.20 -24.17
N GLU A 143 6.58 -10.01 -24.69
CA GLU A 143 5.15 -9.88 -24.40
C GLU A 143 4.75 -10.36 -23.00
N ARG A 144 5.53 -11.28 -22.38
CA ARG A 144 5.47 -11.71 -20.97
C ARG A 144 6.45 -12.86 -20.67
N THR A 145 6.99 -12.89 -19.45
CA THR A 145 7.54 -14.10 -18.80
C THR A 145 6.80 -14.43 -17.50
N LEU A 146 6.69 -15.73 -17.16
CA LEU A 146 5.82 -16.21 -16.07
C LEU A 146 6.43 -16.09 -14.66
N ASP A 147 7.70 -15.69 -14.55
CA ASP A 147 8.39 -15.40 -13.29
C ASP A 147 7.67 -14.32 -12.46
N ASP A 148 6.85 -13.49 -13.11
CA ASP A 148 5.95 -12.53 -12.45
C ASP A 148 4.90 -13.16 -11.53
N SER A 149 4.49 -14.40 -11.80
CA SER A 149 3.30 -15.00 -11.21
C SER A 149 3.46 -15.26 -9.71
N ALA A 150 4.57 -15.89 -9.31
CA ALA A 150 4.80 -16.25 -7.91
C ALA A 150 5.03 -15.02 -7.03
N ASN A 151 5.87 -14.09 -7.48
CA ASN A 151 6.17 -12.87 -6.75
C ASN A 151 4.90 -12.05 -6.47
N ARG A 152 4.08 -11.80 -7.50
CA ARG A 152 2.86 -10.97 -7.40
C ARG A 152 1.79 -11.57 -6.48
N ARG A 153 1.81 -12.89 -6.24
CA ARG A 153 0.89 -13.55 -5.29
C ARG A 153 1.24 -13.27 -3.83
N LEU A 154 2.48 -12.86 -3.57
CA LEU A 154 2.98 -12.50 -2.23
C LEU A 154 3.01 -10.99 -2.09
N SER A 155 3.78 -10.31 -2.95
CA SER A 155 4.14 -8.91 -2.79
C SER A 155 2.93 -7.97 -2.82
N ILE A 156 1.94 -8.23 -3.68
CA ILE A 156 0.75 -7.38 -3.80
C ILE A 156 -0.16 -7.55 -2.57
N PRO A 157 -0.69 -8.75 -2.22
CA PRO A 157 -1.56 -8.88 -1.05
C PRO A 157 -0.88 -8.45 0.25
N ASP A 158 0.38 -8.82 0.46
CA ASP A 158 1.12 -8.52 1.68
C ASP A 158 1.29 -7.01 1.86
N ALA A 159 1.56 -6.26 0.79
CA ALA A 159 1.67 -4.80 0.84
C ALA A 159 0.35 -4.12 1.23
N PHE A 160 -0.77 -4.60 0.70
CA PHE A 160 -2.09 -4.06 1.06
C PHE A 160 -2.48 -4.41 2.50
N LEU A 161 -2.33 -5.67 2.91
CA LEU A 161 -2.70 -6.13 4.25
C LEU A 161 -1.82 -5.51 5.34
N ALA A 162 -0.51 -5.39 5.11
CA ALA A 162 0.39 -4.77 6.07
C ALA A 162 0.13 -3.26 6.20
N LEU A 163 -0.19 -2.57 5.10
CA LEU A 163 -0.55 -1.15 5.17
C LEU A 163 -1.91 -0.93 5.85
N ASP A 164 -2.90 -1.79 5.58
CA ASP A 164 -4.19 -1.75 6.25
C ASP A 164 -4.02 -1.89 7.78
N GLY A 165 -3.23 -2.88 8.22
CA GLY A 165 -2.86 -3.02 9.63
C GLY A 165 -2.17 -1.78 10.22
N CYS A 166 -1.32 -1.10 9.43
CA CYS A 166 -0.74 0.18 9.86
C CYS A 166 -1.78 1.27 10.05
N LEU A 167 -2.73 1.40 9.13
CA LEU A 167 -3.76 2.44 9.16
C LEU A 167 -4.73 2.23 10.32
N VAL A 168 -5.13 0.98 10.59
CA VAL A 168 -5.96 0.62 11.75
C VAL A 168 -5.26 0.98 13.06
N LEU A 169 -3.95 0.69 13.18
CA LEU A 169 -3.17 1.06 14.36
C LEU A 169 -3.03 2.59 14.50
N LEU A 170 -2.76 3.29 13.40
CA LEU A 170 -2.63 4.74 13.39
C LEU A 170 -3.94 5.41 13.79
N GLU A 171 -5.07 4.94 13.26
CA GLU A 171 -6.40 5.44 13.63
C GLU A 171 -6.67 5.25 15.12
N ASN A 172 -6.37 4.06 15.66
CA ASN A 172 -6.54 3.77 17.07
C ASN A 172 -5.70 4.71 17.96
N VAL A 173 -4.42 4.89 17.61
CA VAL A 173 -3.52 5.79 18.35
C VAL A 173 -3.97 7.24 18.25
N ALA A 174 -4.31 7.72 17.05
CA ALA A 174 -4.73 9.10 16.81
C ALA A 174 -6.03 9.44 17.56
N ARG A 175 -6.97 8.50 17.64
CA ARG A 175 -8.26 8.69 18.32
C ARG A 175 -8.13 8.83 19.83
N GLY A 176 -7.15 8.17 20.43
CA GLY A 176 -6.97 8.11 21.88
C GLY A 176 -5.64 8.69 22.37
N LEU A 177 -5.01 9.56 21.59
CA LEU A 177 -3.71 10.15 21.91
C LEU A 177 -3.79 10.93 23.23
N VAL A 178 -2.90 10.63 24.17
CA VAL A 178 -2.84 11.30 25.47
C VAL A 178 -1.69 12.28 25.48
N VAL A 179 -1.97 13.55 25.76
CA VAL A 179 -0.94 14.58 25.96
C VAL A 179 -0.86 14.89 27.46
N ASN A 180 0.35 15.07 27.97
CA ASN A 180 0.62 15.41 29.38
C ASN A 180 1.08 16.87 29.50
N PRO A 181 0.18 17.87 29.62
CA PRO A 181 0.56 19.28 29.54
C PRO A 181 1.49 19.74 30.66
N GLU A 182 1.40 19.12 31.84
CA GLU A 182 2.30 19.40 32.96
C GLU A 182 3.74 19.01 32.66
N VAL A 183 3.94 17.83 32.07
CA VAL A 183 5.26 17.33 31.68
C VAL A 183 5.83 18.23 30.58
N VAL A 184 5.03 18.56 29.57
CA VAL A 184 5.43 19.48 28.50
C VAL A 184 5.86 20.83 29.07
N ARG A 185 5.07 21.43 29.99
CA ARG A 185 5.40 22.72 30.58
C ARG A 185 6.66 22.67 31.43
N ARG A 186 6.85 21.61 32.21
CA ARG A 186 8.06 21.40 33.01
C ARG A 186 9.29 21.28 32.11
N ASN A 187 9.24 20.42 31.09
CA ASN A 187 10.35 20.24 30.15
C ASN A 187 10.66 21.55 29.42
N LEU A 188 9.63 22.32 29.05
CA LEU A 188 9.78 23.65 28.43
C LEU A 188 10.44 24.66 29.38
N ALA A 189 9.97 24.76 30.63
CA ALA A 189 10.51 25.71 31.62
C ALA A 189 11.97 25.41 32.01
N GLU A 190 12.40 24.16 31.91
CA GLU A 190 13.80 23.76 32.12
C GLU A 190 14.74 24.29 31.02
N HIS A 191 14.23 24.47 29.79
CA HIS A 191 15.03 24.84 28.62
C HIS A 191 14.80 26.28 28.14
N LEU A 192 13.74 26.95 28.62
CA LEU A 192 13.52 28.36 28.35
C LEU A 192 14.41 29.25 29.25
N PRO A 193 14.95 30.36 28.72
CA PRO A 193 15.72 31.34 29.49
C PRO A 193 14.85 32.13 30.49
#